data_AF-A0A9E1BCB2-F1
#
_entry.id   AF-A0A9E1BCB2-F1
#
_cell.length_a   1.000
_cell.length_b   1.000
_cell.length_c   1.000
_cell.angle_alpha   90.00
_cell.angle_beta   90.00
_cell.angle_gamma   90.00
#
_symmetry.space_group_name_H-M   'P 1'
#
loop_
_entity.id
_entity.type
_entity.pdbx_description
1 polymer ?
#
loop_
_entity_poly.entity_id
_entity_poly.type
_entity_poly.pdbx_seq_one_letter_code
_entity_poly.pdbx_strand_id
1 'polypeptide(L)'
;MKRAFTLLELVVVIVVLGIIAMMSFNAIMNIYSNYFQTRTVNELETQTEIALEQISKRLEHRIKPSVIARKTDGAFLALNDSGVNLNAEYEILEFIPYAYEIFNDVPSGNKAGRYSGYADLAKSSPATGLISPGSNFSTEVVETIKDLTCREDTNATCVDFKNKDGGVVAIFSDVYYNV
;
A
#
# COMPACT_ATOMS: atom_id res chain seq x y z
N MET A 1 -51.24 -22.49 58.48
CA MET A 1 -51.82 -21.17 58.19
C MET A 1 -50.83 -20.36 57.36
N LYS A 2 -51.12 -20.09 56.09
CA LYS A 2 -50.28 -19.19 55.27
C LYS A 2 -50.56 -17.75 55.74
N ARG A 3 -49.55 -17.06 56.27
CA ARG A 3 -49.67 -15.63 56.60
C ARG A 3 -49.59 -14.83 55.31
N ALA A 4 -50.64 -14.08 55.02
CA ALA A 4 -50.64 -13.13 53.91
C ALA A 4 -49.98 -11.82 54.37
N PHE A 5 -49.33 -11.14 53.42
CA PHE A 5 -48.75 -9.81 53.63
C PHE A 5 -49.84 -8.79 53.95
N THR A 6 -49.50 -7.82 54.80
CA THR A 6 -50.38 -6.67 55.05
C THR A 6 -50.27 -5.65 53.91
N LEU A 7 -51.35 -4.91 53.65
CA LEU A 7 -51.41 -3.95 52.54
C LEU A 7 -50.32 -2.87 52.64
N LEU A 8 -50.01 -2.41 53.85
CA LEU A 8 -48.96 -1.42 54.09
C LEU A 8 -47.56 -1.95 53.72
N GLU A 9 -47.27 -3.19 54.10
CA GLU A 9 -46.00 -3.85 53.79
C GLU A 9 -45.80 -4.01 52.28
N LEU A 10 -46.87 -4.32 51.54
CA LEU A 10 -46.86 -4.40 50.08
C LEU A 10 -46.58 -3.05 49.41
N VAL A 11 -47.15 -1.96 49.92
CA VAL A 11 -46.89 -0.61 49.40
C VAL A 11 -45.42 -0.20 49.61
N VAL A 12 -44.87 -0.47 50.80
CA VAL A 12 -43.45 -0.17 51.09
C VAL A 12 -42.52 -0.93 50.14
N VAL A 13 -42.78 -2.20 49.87
CA VAL A 13 -41.96 -3.01 48.95
C VAL A 13 -41.99 -2.44 47.53
N ILE A 14 -43.16 -2.03 47.02
CA ILE A 14 -43.28 -1.46 45.67
C ILE A 14 -42.50 -0.14 45.56
N VAL A 15 -42.58 0.73 46.57
CA VAL A 15 -41.85 2.00 46.57
C VAL A 15 -40.33 1.77 46.60
N VAL A 16 -39.86 0.87 47.47
CA VAL A 16 -38.43 0.53 47.55
C VAL A 16 -37.93 -0.05 46.23
N LEU A 17 -38.69 -0.95 45.60
CA LEU A 17 -38.36 -1.50 44.28
C LEU A 17 -38.33 -0.41 43.19
N GLY A 18 -39.24 0.57 43.24
CA GLY A 18 -39.26 1.70 42.30
C GLY A 18 -38.01 2.57 42.40
N ILE A 19 -37.56 2.89 43.62
CA ILE A 19 -36.34 3.69 43.85
C ILE A 19 -35.11 2.92 43.38
N ILE A 20 -35.00 1.64 43.73
CA ILE A 20 -33.88 0.78 43.30
C ILE A 20 -33.85 0.66 41.77
N ALA A 21 -35.01 0.46 41.14
CA ALA A 21 -35.11 0.36 39.68
C ALA A 21 -34.66 1.65 38.99
N MET A 22 -35.07 2.82 39.50
CA MET A 22 -34.68 4.10 38.93
C MET A 22 -33.17 4.36 39.06
N MET A 23 -32.58 4.09 40.23
CA MET A 23 -31.13 4.20 40.42
C MET A 23 -30.36 3.24 39.52
N SER A 24 -30.84 2.01 39.39
CA SER A 24 -30.20 0.98 38.55
C SER A 24 -30.25 1.36 37.07
N PHE A 25 -31.37 1.90 36.59
CA PHE A 25 -31.50 2.33 35.20
C PHE A 25 -30.53 3.46 34.86
N ASN A 26 -30.42 4.46 35.74
CA ASN A 26 -29.46 5.56 35.56
C ASN A 26 -28.00 5.08 35.58
N ALA A 27 -27.67 4.15 36.48
CA ALA A 27 -26.33 3.56 36.53
C ALA A 27 -26.00 2.79 35.24
N ILE A 28 -26.91 1.96 34.75
CA ILE A 28 -26.75 1.20 33.50
C ILE A 28 -26.59 2.15 32.30
N MET A 29 -27.40 3.20 32.22
CA MET A 29 -27.34 4.17 31.13
C MET A 29 -26.00 4.91 31.08
N ASN A 30 -25.46 5.29 32.25
CA ASN A 30 -24.15 5.92 32.34
C ASN A 30 -23.03 4.96 31.94
N ILE A 31 -23.07 3.70 32.39
CA ILE A 31 -22.08 2.69 32.01
C ILE A 31 -22.11 2.47 30.49
N TYR A 32 -23.30 2.34 29.91
CA TYR A 32 -23.46 2.14 28.47
C TYR A 32 -22.93 3.33 27.66
N SER A 33 -23.27 4.56 28.06
CA SER A 33 -22.83 5.77 27.37
C SER A 33 -21.31 5.93 27.40
N ASN A 34 -20.69 5.71 28.57
CA ASN A 34 -19.24 5.75 28.69
C ASN A 34 -18.56 4.63 27.89
N TYR A 35 -19.11 3.41 27.94
CA TYR A 35 -18.58 2.30 27.14
C TYR A 35 -18.65 2.58 25.64
N PHE A 36 -19.76 3.13 25.15
CA PHE A 36 -19.93 3.47 23.74
C PHE A 36 -18.92 4.53 23.30
N GLN A 37 -18.78 5.61 24.07
CA GLN A 37 -17.80 6.67 23.79
C GLN A 37 -16.37 6.11 23.76
N THR A 38 -15.97 5.35 24.79
CA THR A 38 -14.64 4.75 24.85
C THR A 38 -14.41 3.78 23.69
N ARG A 39 -15.40 2.96 23.34
CA ARG A 39 -15.28 2.04 22.21
C ARG A 39 -15.11 2.79 20.88
N THR A 40 -15.93 3.81 20.63
CA THR A 40 -15.83 4.62 19.41
C THR A 40 -14.49 5.33 19.32
N VAL A 41 -13.98 5.89 20.43
CA VAL A 41 -12.65 6.53 20.48
C VAL A 41 -11.56 5.52 20.17
N ASN A 42 -11.54 4.37 20.87
CA ASN A 42 -10.52 3.35 20.65
C ASN A 42 -10.54 2.79 19.21
N GLU A 43 -11.73 2.62 18.63
CA GLU A 43 -11.89 2.14 17.26
C GLU A 43 -11.34 3.16 16.26
N LEU A 44 -11.66 4.45 16.43
CA LEU A 44 -11.12 5.53 15.60
C LEU A 44 -9.60 5.64 15.75
N GLU A 45 -9.07 5.58 16.99
CA GLU A 45 -7.63 5.60 17.25
C GLU A 45 -6.94 4.45 16.52
N THR A 46 -7.44 3.23 16.67
CA THR A 46 -6.90 2.03 15.99
C THR A 46 -6.93 2.18 14.47
N GLN A 47 -8.04 2.65 13.90
CA GLN A 47 -8.16 2.86 12.45
C GLN A 47 -7.19 3.93 11.95
N THR A 48 -7.01 5.02 12.70
CA THR A 48 -6.05 6.07 12.33
C THR A 48 -4.60 5.59 12.42
N GLU A 49 -4.27 4.79 13.43
CA GLU A 49 -2.93 4.20 13.58
C GLU A 49 -2.61 3.28 12.40
N ILE A 50 -3.53 2.39 12.03
CA ILE A 50 -3.37 1.49 10.88
C ILE A 50 -3.22 2.29 9.58
N ALA A 51 -4.05 3.33 9.39
CA ALA A 51 -3.97 4.17 8.19
C ALA A 51 -2.62 4.92 8.11
N LEU A 52 -2.16 5.49 9.22
CA LEU A 52 -0.86 6.16 9.29
C LEU A 52 0.30 5.19 9.07
N GLU A 53 0.22 3.97 9.61
CA GLU A 53 1.24 2.96 9.38
C GLU A 53 1.29 2.54 7.90
N GLN A 54 0.14 2.34 7.25
CA GLN A 54 0.09 2.04 5.82
C GLN A 54 0.69 3.17 4.97
N ILE A 55 0.33 4.43 5.27
CA ILE A 55 0.90 5.61 4.60
C ILE A 55 2.41 5.66 4.82
N SER A 56 2.86 5.49 6.07
CA SER A 56 4.27 5.48 6.44
C SER A 56 5.05 4.41 5.67
N LYS A 57 4.54 3.17 5.64
CA LYS A 57 5.16 2.04 4.92
C LYS A 57 5.23 2.27 3.41
N ARG A 58 4.17 2.83 2.81
CA ARG A 58 4.17 3.20 1.39
C ARG A 58 5.17 4.32 1.08
N LEU A 59 5.30 5.30 1.98
CA LEU A 59 6.21 6.43 1.84
C LEU A 59 7.66 6.12 2.26
N GLU A 60 7.90 5.01 2.98
CA GLU A 60 9.23 4.53 3.37
C GLU A 60 10.10 4.30 2.13
N HIS A 61 9.48 3.73 1.10
CA HIS A 61 10.16 3.39 -0.14
C HIS A 61 9.99 4.43 -1.25
N ARG A 62 9.73 5.70 -0.93
CA ARG A 62 9.56 6.74 -1.96
C ARG A 62 10.88 7.34 -2.42
N ILE A 63 10.94 7.76 -3.68
CA ILE A 63 12.00 8.66 -4.17
C ILE A 63 11.73 10.06 -3.62
N LYS A 64 12.57 10.59 -2.74
CA LYS A 64 12.32 11.84 -1.99
C LYS A 64 11.76 13.02 -2.82
N PRO A 65 12.30 13.35 -4.01
CA PRO A 65 11.77 14.46 -4.83
C PRO A 65 10.50 14.12 -5.64
N SER A 66 10.03 12.87 -5.68
CA SER A 66 8.89 12.47 -6.53
C SER A 66 7.51 12.71 -5.89
N VAL A 67 7.46 13.19 -4.65
CA VAL A 67 6.22 13.31 -3.90
C VAL A 67 5.49 14.60 -4.25
N ILE A 68 4.27 14.45 -4.75
CA ILE A 68 3.40 15.55 -5.14
C ILE A 68 2.04 15.42 -4.48
N ALA A 69 1.44 16.57 -4.19
CA ALA A 69 0.04 16.68 -3.86
C ALA A 69 -0.72 17.01 -5.14
N ARG A 70 -1.76 16.24 -5.46
CA ARG A 70 -2.57 16.40 -6.67
C ARG A 70 -4.03 16.66 -6.30
N LYS A 71 -4.67 17.53 -7.07
CA LYS A 71 -6.12 17.77 -7.05
C LYS A 71 -6.84 16.82 -8.00
N THR A 72 -8.14 16.64 -7.79
CA THR A 72 -8.99 15.84 -8.69
C THR A 72 -9.07 16.39 -10.11
N ASP A 73 -8.81 17.70 -10.31
CA ASP A 73 -8.73 18.36 -11.62
C ASP A 73 -7.39 18.14 -12.36
N GLY A 74 -6.42 17.47 -11.72
CA GLY A 74 -5.10 17.18 -12.28
C GLY A 74 -4.01 18.20 -11.95
N ALA A 75 -4.33 19.34 -11.32
CA ALA A 75 -3.32 20.28 -10.84
C ALA A 75 -2.47 19.63 -9.74
N PHE A 76 -1.15 19.85 -9.79
CA PHE A 76 -0.23 19.29 -8.81
C PHE A 76 0.78 20.31 -8.32
N LEU A 77 1.21 20.13 -7.08
CA LEU A 77 2.31 20.86 -6.45
C LEU A 77 3.24 19.86 -5.77
N ALA A 78 4.51 20.22 -5.64
CA ALA A 78 5.42 19.45 -4.80
C ALA A 78 4.92 19.47 -3.35
N LEU A 79 5.04 18.36 -2.63
CA LEU A 79 4.51 18.27 -1.26
C LEU A 79 5.15 19.29 -0.29
N ASN A 80 6.36 19.75 -0.58
CA ASN A 80 7.07 20.76 0.21
C ASN A 80 6.73 22.20 -0.16
N ASP A 81 5.84 22.41 -1.14
CA ASP A 81 5.40 23.74 -1.56
C ASP A 81 4.45 24.33 -0.51
N SER A 82 4.66 25.60 -0.16
CA SER A 82 3.79 26.34 0.76
C SER A 82 2.33 26.46 0.33
N GLY A 83 2.04 26.24 -0.96
CA GLY A 83 0.69 26.21 -1.52
C GLY A 83 -0.09 24.92 -1.23
N VAL A 84 0.58 23.86 -0.77
CA VAL A 84 -0.10 22.61 -0.37
C VAL A 84 -0.74 22.81 1.00
N ASN A 85 -2.06 23.01 1.00
CA ASN A 85 -2.85 23.11 2.22
C ASN A 85 -4.15 22.29 2.11
N LEU A 86 -4.75 22.01 3.27
CA LEU A 86 -6.02 21.26 3.35
C LEU A 86 -7.20 22.01 2.72
N ASN A 87 -7.12 23.33 2.61
CA ASN A 87 -8.18 24.17 2.05
C ASN A 87 -8.14 24.26 0.52
N ALA A 88 -7.08 23.81 -0.12
CA ALA A 88 -6.84 23.94 -1.56
C ALA A 88 -7.17 22.66 -2.33
N GLU A 89 -7.90 21.72 -1.70
CA GLU A 89 -8.47 20.52 -2.35
C GLU A 89 -7.42 19.55 -2.91
N TYR A 90 -6.22 19.55 -2.32
CA TYR A 90 -5.20 18.55 -2.61
C TYR A 90 -5.47 17.25 -1.84
N GLU A 91 -6.37 16.43 -2.37
CA GLU A 91 -6.83 15.18 -1.72
C GLU A 91 -5.98 13.96 -2.08
N ILE A 92 -5.21 14.01 -3.17
CA ILE A 92 -4.47 12.86 -3.69
C ILE A 92 -2.98 13.04 -3.40
N LEU A 93 -2.39 12.06 -2.70
CA LEU A 93 -0.95 11.94 -2.54
C LEU A 93 -0.38 10.99 -3.59
N GLU A 94 0.46 11.50 -4.48
CA GLU A 94 1.13 10.70 -5.51
C GLU A 94 2.65 10.75 -5.33
N PHE A 95 3.29 9.61 -5.55
CA PHE A 95 4.74 9.47 -5.49
C PHE A 95 5.19 8.29 -6.34
N ILE A 96 6.46 8.34 -6.74
CA ILE A 96 7.13 7.22 -7.40
C ILE A 96 7.88 6.42 -6.33
N PRO A 97 7.50 5.17 -6.03
CA PRO A 97 8.26 4.30 -5.15
C PRO A 97 9.55 3.84 -5.84
N TYR A 98 10.64 3.72 -5.08
CA TYR A 98 11.75 2.87 -5.51
C TYR A 98 11.35 1.42 -5.30
N ALA A 99 11.72 0.57 -6.23
CA ALA A 99 11.38 -0.83 -6.19
C ALA A 99 12.32 -1.57 -5.21
N TYR A 100 12.02 -1.44 -3.92
CA TYR A 100 12.85 -1.91 -2.81
C TYR A 100 12.98 -3.43 -2.73
N GLU A 101 11.93 -4.15 -3.14
CA GLU A 101 11.87 -5.62 -3.11
C GLU A 101 12.99 -6.26 -3.94
N ILE A 102 13.49 -5.54 -4.94
CA ILE A 102 14.55 -5.97 -5.85
C ILE A 102 15.93 -5.94 -5.19
N PHE A 103 16.14 -5.02 -4.25
CA PHE A 103 17.44 -4.79 -3.61
C PHE A 103 17.64 -5.62 -2.34
N ASN A 104 16.54 -6.10 -1.74
CA ASN A 104 16.59 -6.90 -0.51
C ASN A 104 16.98 -8.37 -0.74
N ASP A 105 16.88 -8.89 -1.96
CA ASP A 105 17.23 -10.28 -2.32
C ASP A 105 18.65 -10.41 -2.90
N VAL A 106 19.54 -9.44 -2.65
CA VAL A 106 20.90 -9.46 -3.19
C VAL A 106 21.86 -10.06 -2.15
N PRO A 107 22.50 -11.22 -2.42
CA PRO A 107 23.52 -11.78 -1.55
C PRO A 107 24.62 -10.74 -1.31
N SER A 108 25.01 -10.57 -0.06
CA SER A 108 26.04 -9.63 0.40
C SER A 108 27.37 -9.85 -0.33
N GLY A 109 27.57 -9.19 -1.46
CA GLY A 109 28.83 -9.30 -2.21
C GLY A 109 28.83 -8.71 -3.63
N ASN A 110 27.69 -8.66 -4.33
CA ASN A 110 27.61 -8.08 -5.68
C ASN A 110 26.28 -7.36 -5.88
N LYS A 111 26.28 -6.04 -5.69
CA LYS A 111 25.10 -5.17 -5.78
C LYS A 111 24.66 -4.89 -7.23
N ALA A 112 24.26 -5.92 -7.95
CA ALA A 112 23.30 -5.77 -9.02
C ALA A 112 21.96 -6.26 -8.46
N GLY A 113 20.96 -5.39 -8.36
CA GLY A 113 19.60 -5.83 -8.08
C GLY A 113 19.13 -6.83 -9.14
N ARG A 114 18.00 -7.50 -8.93
CA ARG A 114 17.43 -8.44 -9.93
C ARG A 114 17.27 -7.84 -11.34
N TYR A 115 17.25 -6.51 -11.48
CA TYR A 115 17.37 -5.84 -12.78
C TYR A 115 18.82 -5.55 -13.12
N SER A 116 19.25 -6.13 -14.23
CA SER A 116 20.56 -5.98 -14.81
C SER A 116 20.69 -4.75 -15.74
N GLY A 117 19.62 -3.98 -15.96
CA GLY A 117 19.71 -2.62 -16.51
C GLY A 117 18.44 -1.99 -17.09
N TYR A 118 18.62 -0.88 -17.83
CA TYR A 118 17.54 -0.01 -18.35
C TYR A 118 17.58 0.05 -19.88
N ALA A 119 16.44 -0.08 -20.56
CA ALA A 119 16.36 0.07 -22.01
C ALA A 119 16.06 1.52 -22.44
N ASP A 120 16.86 2.04 -23.36
CA ASP A 120 16.67 3.30 -24.06
C ASP A 120 15.75 3.08 -25.26
N LEU A 121 14.45 3.33 -25.08
CA LEU A 121 13.44 3.14 -26.12
C LEU A 121 13.65 4.08 -27.33
N ALA A 122 14.32 5.22 -27.17
CA ALA A 122 14.55 6.16 -28.26
C ALA A 122 15.65 5.68 -29.21
N LYS A 123 16.61 4.89 -28.70
CA LYS A 123 17.65 4.25 -29.50
C LYS A 123 17.32 2.81 -29.88
N SER A 124 16.32 2.23 -29.25
CA SER A 124 15.83 0.89 -29.56
C SER A 124 15.02 0.89 -30.84
N SER A 125 15.13 -0.18 -31.63
CA SER A 125 14.30 -0.38 -32.81
C SER A 125 14.10 -1.87 -33.12
N PRO A 126 13.07 -2.25 -33.89
CA PRO A 126 12.93 -3.63 -34.34
C PRO A 126 14.14 -4.16 -35.12
N ALA A 127 14.89 -3.27 -35.79
CA ALA A 127 16.07 -3.63 -36.58
C ALA A 127 17.35 -3.79 -35.74
N THR A 128 17.47 -3.05 -34.63
CA THR A 128 18.68 -3.01 -33.78
C THR A 128 18.49 -3.73 -32.45
N GLY A 129 17.27 -4.20 -32.15
CA GLY A 129 16.89 -4.68 -30.83
C GLY A 129 16.66 -3.53 -29.85
N LEU A 130 16.36 -3.91 -28.60
CA LEU A 130 16.36 -2.96 -27.49
C LEU A 130 17.82 -2.58 -27.19
N ILE A 131 18.07 -1.35 -26.76
CA ILE A 131 19.43 -0.89 -26.42
C ILE A 131 19.40 -0.54 -24.95
N SER A 132 20.32 -1.09 -24.16
CA SER A 132 20.34 -0.85 -22.71
C SER A 132 21.72 -0.41 -22.24
N PRO A 133 22.14 0.83 -22.55
CA PRO A 133 23.50 1.30 -22.29
C PRO A 133 23.83 1.25 -20.80
N GLY A 134 24.96 0.64 -20.44
CA GLY A 134 25.41 0.53 -19.04
C GLY A 134 24.79 -0.61 -18.23
N SER A 135 24.02 -1.49 -18.88
CA SER A 135 23.46 -2.69 -18.26
C SER A 135 24.53 -3.78 -18.12
N ASN A 136 24.56 -4.49 -17.00
CA ASN A 136 25.51 -5.57 -16.74
C ASN A 136 24.75 -6.90 -16.58
N PHE A 137 24.41 -7.51 -17.72
CA PHE A 137 23.74 -8.81 -17.76
C PHE A 137 24.72 -9.94 -17.40
N SER A 138 24.29 -10.90 -16.58
CA SER A 138 25.06 -12.13 -16.37
C SER A 138 25.08 -12.98 -17.64
N THR A 139 26.13 -13.79 -17.79
CA THR A 139 26.28 -14.71 -18.94
C THR A 139 25.07 -15.65 -19.08
N GLU A 140 24.52 -16.13 -17.97
CA GLU A 140 23.34 -17.01 -17.96
C GLU A 140 22.09 -16.35 -18.55
N VAL A 141 21.86 -15.06 -18.26
CA VAL A 141 20.73 -14.31 -18.81
C VAL A 141 20.91 -14.10 -20.31
N VAL A 142 22.13 -13.76 -20.74
CA VAL A 142 22.50 -13.61 -22.15
C VAL A 142 22.27 -14.91 -22.94
N GLU A 143 22.71 -16.04 -22.39
CA GLU A 143 22.57 -17.36 -23.03
C GLU A 143 21.11 -17.84 -23.04
N THR A 144 20.36 -17.62 -21.96
CA THR A 144 18.93 -18.00 -21.89
C THR A 144 18.10 -17.22 -22.91
N ILE A 145 18.34 -15.91 -23.04
CA ILE A 145 17.64 -15.09 -24.02
C ILE A 145 18.02 -15.52 -25.44
N LYS A 146 19.30 -15.80 -25.68
CA LYS A 146 19.75 -16.32 -26.98
C LYS A 146 19.09 -17.65 -27.31
N ASP A 147 18.96 -18.58 -26.36
CA ASP A 147 18.24 -19.84 -26.59
C ASP A 147 16.77 -19.59 -26.93
N LEU A 148 16.09 -18.70 -26.19
CA LEU A 148 14.68 -18.35 -26.42
C LEU A 148 14.44 -17.67 -27.77
N THR A 149 15.34 -16.81 -28.24
CA THR A 149 15.17 -16.07 -29.51
C THR A 149 15.69 -16.81 -30.73
N CYS A 150 16.61 -17.76 -30.56
CA CYS A 150 17.30 -18.43 -31.67
C CYS A 150 16.90 -19.88 -31.86
N ARG A 151 15.89 -20.39 -31.13
CA ARG A 151 15.72 -21.84 -30.95
C ARG A 151 15.52 -22.61 -32.26
N GLU A 152 14.96 -22.06 -33.33
CA GLU A 152 14.78 -22.82 -34.59
C GLU A 152 14.88 -22.04 -35.92
N ASP A 153 15.12 -20.72 -35.93
CA ASP A 153 15.10 -19.95 -37.18
C ASP A 153 16.50 -19.49 -37.64
N THR A 154 16.98 -20.05 -38.75
CA THR A 154 18.22 -19.64 -39.42
C THR A 154 18.11 -18.31 -40.17
N ASN A 155 16.90 -17.73 -40.27
CA ASN A 155 16.59 -16.52 -41.02
C ASN A 155 15.92 -15.40 -40.19
N ALA A 156 15.69 -15.59 -38.88
CA ALA A 156 15.15 -14.54 -38.03
C ALA A 156 16.28 -13.74 -37.38
N THR A 157 16.02 -12.45 -37.16
CA THR A 157 16.89 -11.50 -36.44
C THR A 157 17.12 -11.96 -34.99
N CYS A 158 18.04 -12.90 -34.82
CA CYS A 158 18.50 -13.36 -33.52
C CYS A 158 18.98 -12.16 -32.71
N VAL A 159 18.58 -12.09 -31.45
CA VAL A 159 19.11 -11.05 -30.58
C VAL A 159 20.52 -11.45 -30.16
N ASP A 160 21.52 -10.84 -30.80
CA ASP A 160 22.94 -11.10 -30.56
C ASP A 160 23.52 -10.04 -29.61
N PHE A 161 23.91 -10.46 -28.40
CA PHE A 161 24.56 -9.61 -27.40
C PHE A 161 26.06 -9.35 -27.68
N LYS A 162 26.57 -9.62 -28.91
CA LYS A 162 27.95 -9.27 -29.30
C LYS A 162 28.29 -7.80 -29.07
N ASN A 163 27.31 -6.91 -29.18
CA ASN A 163 27.47 -5.53 -28.78
C ASN A 163 27.02 -5.39 -27.32
N LYS A 164 27.94 -5.07 -26.42
CA LYS A 164 27.67 -4.88 -24.97
C LYS A 164 26.68 -3.75 -24.68
N ASP A 165 26.38 -2.92 -25.67
CA ASP A 165 25.38 -1.86 -25.60
C ASP A 165 23.97 -2.32 -26.05
N GLY A 166 23.86 -3.49 -26.67
CA GLY A 166 22.59 -4.12 -27.04
C GLY A 166 21.90 -4.71 -25.81
N GLY A 167 20.66 -4.28 -25.58
CA GLY A 167 19.83 -4.72 -24.48
C GLY A 167 18.73 -5.67 -24.92
N VAL A 168 18.25 -6.50 -24.00
CA VAL A 168 16.97 -7.18 -24.20
C VAL A 168 16.13 -6.95 -22.97
N VAL A 169 14.90 -6.50 -23.20
CA VAL A 169 13.85 -6.49 -22.17
C VAL A 169 12.92 -7.63 -22.51
N ALA A 170 12.83 -8.61 -21.61
CA ALA A 170 11.72 -9.54 -21.60
C ALA A 170 10.51 -8.81 -21.00
N ILE A 171 9.61 -8.33 -21.86
CA ILE A 171 8.31 -7.81 -21.42
C ILE A 171 7.38 -9.01 -21.40
N PHE A 172 7.05 -9.50 -20.21
CA PHE A 172 5.97 -10.47 -20.06
C PHE A 172 4.65 -9.73 -20.34
N SER A 173 4.01 -10.04 -21.48
CA SER A 173 2.64 -9.60 -21.71
C SER A 173 1.75 -10.29 -20.69
N ASP A 174 1.12 -9.51 -19.83
CA ASP A 174 0.12 -9.92 -18.86
C ASP A 174 0.53 -11.07 -17.91
N VAL A 175 0.98 -10.69 -16.72
CA VAL A 175 0.49 -11.39 -15.53
C VAL A 175 -0.85 -10.74 -15.19
N TYR A 176 -1.92 -11.18 -15.85
CA TYR A 176 -3.28 -10.86 -15.42
C TYR A 176 -3.42 -11.35 -13.98
N TYR A 177 -3.29 -10.45 -13.02
CA TYR A 177 -3.88 -10.67 -11.71
C TYR A 177 -5.39 -10.59 -11.92
N ASN A 178 -6.05 -11.74 -11.87
CA ASN A 178 -7.49 -11.79 -11.73
C ASN A 178 -7.79 -11.27 -10.32
N VAL A 179 -8.17 -10.00 -10.22
CA VAL A 179 -8.63 -9.36 -8.98
C VAL A 179 -10.12 -9.59 -8.83
#